data_AF-A0A535KEL4-F1
#
_entry.id   AF-A0A535KEL4-F1
#
_cell.length_a   1.000
_cell.length_b   1.000
_cell.length_c   1.000
_cell.angle_alpha   90.00
_cell.angle_beta   90.00
_cell.angle_gamma   90.00
#
_symmetry.space_group_name_H-M   'P 1'
#
loop_
_entity.id
_entity.type
_entity.pdbx_description
1 polymer ?
#
loop_
_entity_poly.entity_id
_entity_poly.type
_entity_poly.pdbx_seq_one_letter_code
_entity_poly.pdbx_strand_id
1 'polypeptide(L)'
;MATLAAVTAVAAHADSGAPSWGPATPNFNLQVILRPVEAATDTGFGLVKFRQPKDAEKVVYLDVWVRDLAPNHNYLLQRAVDTNVNDDCSGTNWLTLGQGLVPQAITTDETGTGRANLFRSLASIPLGTEFDIHLVLESACYQYTVSQ
;
A
#
# COMPACT_ATOMS: atom_id res chain seq x y z
N MET A 1 14.03 -12.74 6.46
CA MET A 1 13.44 -11.62 5.70
C MET A 1 11.95 -11.74 5.87
N ALA A 2 11.30 -10.70 6.38
CA ALA A 2 9.86 -10.70 6.57
C ALA A 2 9.22 -10.13 5.30
N THR A 3 8.40 -10.93 4.63
CA THR A 3 7.62 -10.52 3.47
C THR A 3 6.15 -10.63 3.83
N LEU A 4 5.41 -9.52 3.73
CA LEU A 4 3.95 -9.55 3.81
C LEU A 4 3.37 -9.33 2.43
N ALA A 5 2.32 -10.06 2.09
CA ALA A 5 1.52 -9.83 0.89
C ALA A 5 0.08 -9.48 1.29
N ALA A 6 -0.62 -8.78 0.41
CA ALA A 6 -2.06 -8.63 0.54
C ALA A 6 -2.74 -9.99 0.37
N VAL A 7 -3.57 -10.38 1.34
CA VAL A 7 -4.30 -11.68 1.29
C VAL A 7 -5.80 -11.47 1.15
N THR A 8 -6.28 -10.24 1.39
CA THR A 8 -7.67 -9.83 1.14
C THR A 8 -7.75 -8.30 1.05
N ALA A 9 -8.38 -7.82 -0.02
CA ALA A 9 -8.86 -6.45 -0.11
C ALA A 9 -10.36 -6.47 0.22
N VAL A 10 -10.81 -5.67 1.21
CA VAL A 10 -12.24 -5.46 1.42
C VAL A 10 -12.58 -4.15 0.75
N ALA A 11 -13.15 -4.22 -0.46
CA ALA A 11 -13.71 -3.06 -1.13
C ALA A 11 -15.05 -2.70 -0.47
N ALA A 12 -15.06 -1.66 0.36
CA ALA A 12 -16.30 -1.01 0.73
C ALA A 12 -16.67 -0.04 -0.40
N HIS A 13 -17.54 -0.47 -1.32
CA HIS A 13 -18.05 0.42 -2.38
C HIS A 13 -18.83 1.58 -1.74
N ALA A 14 -18.39 2.80 -2.01
CA ALA A 14 -19.14 4.00 -1.63
C ALA A 14 -20.34 4.17 -2.57
N ASP A 15 -21.53 4.23 -1.98
CA ASP A 15 -22.82 4.39 -2.65
C ASP A 15 -22.87 5.66 -3.53
N SER A 16 -23.38 5.49 -4.75
CA SER A 16 -23.46 6.48 -5.81
C SER A 16 -24.63 7.46 -5.60
N GLY A 17 -24.55 8.31 -4.57
CA GLY A 17 -25.67 9.22 -4.27
C GLY A 17 -25.44 10.48 -3.43
N ALA A 18 -24.26 10.71 -2.83
CA ALA A 18 -24.05 11.82 -1.89
C ALA A 18 -23.37 13.07 -2.53
N PRO A 19 -23.69 14.30 -2.06
CA PRO A 19 -23.30 15.57 -2.69
C PRO A 19 -21.78 15.78 -2.77
N SER A 20 -21.35 16.59 -3.74
CA SER A 20 -19.96 16.70 -4.21
C SER A 20 -18.92 17.25 -3.23
N TRP A 21 -19.31 17.68 -2.02
CA TRP A 21 -18.42 18.37 -1.05
C TRP A 21 -18.78 18.05 0.42
N GLY A 22 -19.13 16.80 0.73
CA GLY A 22 -19.22 16.30 2.11
C GLY A 22 -18.06 15.33 2.46
N PRO A 23 -17.77 15.06 3.75
CA PRO A 23 -16.84 14.00 4.11
C PRO A 23 -17.36 12.66 3.56
N ALA A 24 -16.63 12.09 2.60
CA ALA A 24 -17.00 10.82 1.99
C ALA A 24 -17.14 9.77 3.08
N THR A 25 -18.28 9.07 3.10
CA THR A 25 -18.47 7.87 3.92
C THR A 25 -18.55 6.69 2.95
N PRO A 26 -17.68 5.68 3.02
CA PRO A 26 -16.54 5.56 3.94
C PRO A 26 -15.45 6.62 3.73
N ASN A 27 -14.70 6.93 4.80
CA ASN A 27 -13.60 7.90 4.80
C ASN A 27 -12.38 7.48 3.93
N PHE A 28 -12.47 6.32 3.26
CA PHE A 28 -11.45 5.71 2.42
C PHE A 28 -12.13 5.01 1.23
N ASN A 29 -11.45 4.89 0.10
CA ASN A 29 -11.95 4.20 -1.10
C ASN A 29 -11.69 2.69 -1.03
N LEU A 30 -10.56 2.28 -0.44
CA LEU A 30 -10.15 0.89 -0.32
C LEU A 30 -9.35 0.67 0.97
N GLN A 31 -9.56 -0.48 1.62
CA GLN A 31 -8.72 -0.92 2.74
C GLN A 31 -8.15 -2.30 2.44
N VAL A 32 -6.83 -2.41 2.52
CA VAL A 32 -6.10 -3.65 2.27
C VAL A 32 -5.46 -4.15 3.55
N ILE A 33 -5.56 -5.46 3.78
CA ILE A 33 -4.90 -6.15 4.89
C ILE A 33 -3.69 -6.90 4.34
N LEU A 34 -2.51 -6.59 4.87
CA LEU A 34 -1.26 -7.30 4.59
C LEU A 34 -1.06 -8.38 5.66
N ARG A 35 -0.83 -9.62 5.22
CA ARG A 35 -0.50 -10.77 6.06
C ARG A 35 0.83 -11.38 5.61
N PRO A 36 1.50 -12.15 6.46
CA PRO A 36 2.66 -12.93 6.04
C PRO A 36 2.27 -13.84 4.87
N VAL A 37 3.15 -14.01 3.90
CA VAL A 37 2.97 -15.03 2.85
C VAL A 37 2.96 -16.42 3.49
N GLU A 38 2.14 -17.34 2.97
CA GLU A 38 2.09 -18.71 3.48
C GLU A 38 3.47 -19.36 3.49
N ALA A 39 3.78 -20.10 4.57
CA ALA A 39 5.10 -20.61 4.98
C ALA A 39 6.03 -19.64 5.76
N ALA A 40 5.67 -18.36 5.93
CA ALA A 40 6.38 -17.47 6.85
C ALA A 40 6.01 -17.78 8.32
N THR A 41 7.03 -17.85 9.20
CA THR A 41 6.85 -17.95 10.67
C THR A 41 6.55 -16.59 11.32
N ASP A 42 6.51 -15.53 10.52
CA ASP A 42 6.24 -14.17 10.98
C ASP A 42 4.77 -13.98 11.36
N THR A 43 4.53 -13.19 12.42
CA THR A 43 3.19 -12.79 12.86
C THR A 43 2.80 -11.39 12.36
N GLY A 44 3.63 -10.80 11.49
CA GLY A 44 3.50 -9.43 11.03
C GLY A 44 2.11 -9.10 10.48
N PHE A 45 1.73 -7.84 10.61
CA PHE A 45 0.44 -7.36 10.12
C PHE A 45 0.57 -5.96 9.53
N GLY A 46 -0.16 -5.71 8.44
CA GLY A 46 -0.27 -4.39 7.86
C GLY A 46 -1.70 -4.01 7.48
N LEU A 47 -1.98 -2.72 7.56
CA LEU A 47 -3.20 -2.09 7.07
C LEU A 47 -2.82 -0.94 6.14
N VAL A 48 -3.42 -0.90 4.96
CA VAL A 48 -3.25 0.20 4.00
C VAL A 48 -4.62 0.75 3.65
N LYS A 49 -4.85 2.03 3.95
CA LYS A 49 -6.09 2.73 3.60
C LYS A 49 -5.83 3.69 2.45
N PHE A 50 -6.53 3.47 1.34
CA PHE A 50 -6.49 4.33 0.17
C PHE A 50 -7.57 5.39 0.28
N ARG A 51 -7.21 6.65 0.00
CA ARG A 51 -8.15 7.76 -0.07
C ARG A 51 -7.81 8.65 -1.26
N GLN A 52 -8.73 8.77 -2.20
CA GLN A 52 -8.68 9.69 -3.32
C GLN A 52 -9.84 10.68 -3.18
N PRO A 53 -9.57 11.95 -2.85
CA PRO A 53 -10.59 12.99 -2.88
C PRO A 53 -11.18 13.13 -4.29
N LYS A 54 -12.42 13.60 -4.37
CA LYS A 54 -13.09 13.91 -5.65
C LYS A 54 -12.65 15.30 -6.13
N ASP A 55 -11.43 15.38 -6.64
CA ASP A 55 -10.81 16.60 -7.14
C ASP A 55 -10.19 16.42 -8.53
N ALA A 56 -9.64 17.50 -9.10
CA ALA A 56 -9.06 17.49 -10.45
C ALA A 56 -7.64 16.91 -10.46
N GLU A 57 -6.97 16.94 -9.32
CA GLU A 57 -5.58 16.54 -9.09
C GLU A 57 -5.41 15.02 -9.12
N LYS A 58 -6.47 14.26 -8.81
CA LYS A 58 -6.51 12.79 -8.83
C LYS A 58 -5.36 12.18 -8.02
N VAL A 59 -5.11 12.72 -6.84
CA VAL A 59 -4.09 12.18 -5.94
C VAL A 59 -4.74 11.12 -5.04
N VAL A 60 -4.18 9.92 -5.06
CA VAL A 60 -4.51 8.89 -4.08
C VAL A 60 -3.49 8.96 -2.93
N TYR A 61 -4.01 9.08 -1.72
CA TYR A 61 -3.27 9.03 -0.46
C TYR A 61 -3.37 7.63 0.13
N LEU A 62 -2.28 7.16 0.74
CA LEU A 62 -2.24 5.87 1.43
C LEU A 62 -1.78 6.11 2.86
N ASP A 63 -2.66 5.80 3.83
CA ASP A 63 -2.32 5.72 5.25
C ASP A 63 -1.93 4.28 5.55
N VAL A 64 -0.64 4.08 5.83
CA VAL A 64 -0.04 2.77 6.09
C VAL A 64 0.24 2.64 7.59
N TRP A 65 -0.23 1.53 8.16
CA TRP A 65 0.11 1.12 9.52
C TRP A 65 0.52 -0.34 9.54
N VAL A 66 1.63 -0.64 10.20
CA VAL A 66 2.16 -2.00 10.36
C VAL A 66 2.45 -2.27 11.83
N ARG A 67 2.42 -3.55 12.22
CA ARG A 67 2.82 -4.01 13.56
C ARG A 67 3.33 -5.44 13.53
N ASP A 68 3.84 -5.88 14.68
CA ASP A 68 4.37 -7.24 14.88
C ASP A 68 5.50 -7.57 13.87
N LEU A 69 6.23 -6.53 13.45
CA LEU A 69 7.39 -6.62 12.57
C LEU A 69 8.70 -6.52 13.38
N ALA A 70 9.85 -6.68 12.71
CA ALA A 70 11.13 -6.46 13.36
C ALA A 70 11.20 -5.01 13.89
N PRO A 71 11.63 -4.78 15.14
CA PRO A 71 11.73 -3.44 15.71
C PRO A 71 12.88 -2.64 15.08
N ASN A 72 12.74 -1.31 15.05
CA ASN A 72 13.76 -0.38 14.54
C ASN A 72 14.24 -0.72 13.11
N HIS A 73 13.32 -1.16 12.26
CA HIS A 73 13.62 -1.66 10.92
C HIS A 73 12.86 -0.89 9.86
N ASN A 74 13.44 -0.80 8.67
CA ASN A 74 12.84 -0.11 7.54
C ASN A 74 12.15 -1.10 6.61
N TYR A 75 10.92 -0.80 6.26
CA TYR A 75 10.14 -1.56 5.28
C TYR A 75 9.72 -0.66 4.12
N LEU A 76 9.60 -1.24 2.93
CA LEU A 76 9.12 -0.57 1.73
C LEU A 76 7.81 -1.22 1.29
N LEU A 77 6.79 -0.40 1.07
CA LEU A 77 5.55 -0.87 0.45
C LEU A 77 5.73 -0.83 -1.07
N GLN A 78 5.55 -1.98 -1.71
CA GLN A 78 5.56 -2.08 -3.17
C GLN A 78 4.17 -2.44 -3.70
N ARG A 79 3.91 -2.03 -4.94
CA ARG A 79 2.74 -2.47 -5.70
C ARG A 79 3.11 -3.00 -7.07
N ALA A 80 2.35 -3.96 -7.56
CA ALA A 80 2.22 -4.25 -8.99
C ALA A 80 0.75 -4.04 -9.40
N VAL A 81 0.53 -3.69 -10.67
CA VAL A 81 -0.78 -3.34 -11.21
C VAL A 81 -1.01 -4.17 -12.47
N ASP A 82 -2.14 -4.87 -12.51
CA ASP A 82 -2.61 -5.66 -13.64
C ASP A 82 -3.84 -4.99 -14.27
N THR A 83 -3.83 -4.87 -15.59
CA THR A 83 -4.91 -4.27 -16.37
C THR A 83 -5.98 -5.27 -16.77
N ASN A 84 -5.72 -6.57 -16.64
CA ASN A 84 -6.73 -7.60 -16.81
C ASN A 84 -7.49 -7.72 -15.50
N VAL A 85 -8.65 -7.06 -15.39
CA VAL A 85 -9.47 -7.07 -14.17
C VAL A 85 -10.18 -8.42 -14.05
N ASN A 86 -9.54 -9.37 -13.37
CA ASN A 86 -9.99 -10.75 -13.22
C ASN A 86 -9.70 -11.36 -11.84
N ASP A 87 -9.28 -10.53 -10.89
CA ASP A 87 -8.90 -10.87 -9.51
C ASP A 87 -7.64 -11.75 -9.39
N ASP A 88 -6.86 -11.95 -10.46
CA ASP A 88 -5.65 -12.80 -10.46
C ASP A 88 -4.36 -12.03 -10.12
N CYS A 89 -4.43 -10.69 -9.96
CA CYS A 89 -3.31 -9.83 -9.50
C CYS A 89 -1.93 -10.21 -10.08
N SER A 90 -1.88 -10.52 -11.39
CA SER A 90 -0.72 -11.16 -12.03
C SER A 90 0.39 -10.18 -12.45
N GLY A 91 0.18 -8.89 -12.18
CA GLY A 91 1.11 -7.82 -12.51
C GLY A 91 2.50 -8.04 -11.91
N THR A 92 3.53 -7.76 -12.72
CA THR A 92 4.95 -7.88 -12.32
C THR A 92 5.73 -6.57 -12.43
N ASN A 93 5.04 -5.49 -12.78
CA ASN A 93 5.53 -4.11 -12.87
C ASN A 93 5.67 -3.48 -11.47
N TRP A 94 6.50 -4.09 -10.63
CA TRP A 94 6.71 -3.67 -9.25
C TRP A 94 7.23 -2.24 -9.16
N LEU A 95 6.58 -1.47 -8.29
CA LEU A 95 6.92 -0.10 -8.00
C LEU A 95 6.91 0.13 -6.49
N THR A 96 8.02 0.65 -5.97
CA THR A 96 8.11 1.11 -4.58
C THR A 96 7.31 2.39 -4.39
N LEU A 97 6.38 2.36 -3.44
CA LEU A 97 5.55 3.49 -3.08
C LEU A 97 6.28 4.45 -2.14
N GLY A 98 5.80 5.69 -2.09
CA GLY A 98 6.41 6.72 -1.30
C GLY A 98 5.67 8.05 -1.35
N GLN A 99 6.40 9.15 -1.18
CA GLN A 99 5.86 10.50 -1.34
C GLN A 99 5.95 10.90 -2.81
N GLY A 100 4.93 10.55 -3.59
CA GLY A 100 4.90 10.75 -5.02
C GLY A 100 5.83 9.77 -5.74
N LEU A 101 6.87 10.29 -6.39
CA LEU A 101 7.90 9.49 -7.09
C LEU A 101 9.09 9.13 -6.19
N VAL A 102 9.18 9.70 -4.99
CA VAL A 102 10.28 9.45 -4.05
C VAL A 102 9.90 8.30 -3.14
N PRO A 103 10.63 7.17 -3.14
CA PRO A 103 10.40 6.07 -2.20
C PRO A 103 10.45 6.54 -0.75
N GLN A 104 9.54 6.05 0.08
CA GLN A 104 9.50 6.38 1.51
C GLN A 104 9.41 5.09 2.34
N ALA A 105 10.37 4.91 3.24
CA ALA A 105 10.35 3.79 4.16
C ALA A 105 9.29 3.96 5.26
N ILE A 106 8.75 2.83 5.69
CA ILE A 106 7.98 2.65 6.92
C ILE A 106 8.96 2.16 7.97
N THR A 107 9.37 3.05 8.87
CA THR A 107 10.26 2.70 9.98
C THR A 107 9.43 2.20 11.15
N THR A 108 9.76 1.02 11.65
CA THR A 108 9.16 0.47 12.86
C THR A 108 9.84 1.02 14.11
N ASP A 109 9.08 1.23 15.17
CA ASP A 109 9.58 1.58 16.50
C ASP A 109 10.14 0.36 17.24
N GLU A 110 10.49 0.55 18.51
CA GLU A 110 11.02 -0.50 19.40
C GLU A 110 10.05 -1.67 19.61
N THR A 111 8.77 -1.49 19.31
CA THR A 111 7.73 -2.52 19.43
C THR A 111 7.43 -3.22 18.11
N GLY A 112 8.10 -2.83 17.02
CA GLY A 112 7.80 -3.35 15.67
C GLY A 112 6.59 -2.68 15.01
N THR A 113 6.14 -1.53 15.52
CA THR A 113 5.00 -0.77 14.96
C THR A 113 5.51 0.35 14.08
N GLY A 114 4.95 0.51 12.88
CA GLY A 114 5.36 1.54 11.92
C GLY A 114 4.18 2.25 11.27
N ARG A 115 4.39 3.49 10.84
CA ARG A 115 3.41 4.28 10.08
C ARG A 115 4.06 5.05 8.95
N ALA A 116 3.35 5.22 7.85
CA ALA A 116 3.75 6.13 6.79
C ALA A 116 2.53 6.70 6.06
N ASN A 117 2.63 7.97 5.67
CA ASN A 117 1.68 8.62 4.78
C ASN A 117 2.31 8.73 3.39
N LEU A 118 1.75 8.00 2.44
CA LEU A 118 2.24 7.93 1.07
C LEU A 118 1.22 8.58 0.13
N PHE A 119 1.64 8.94 -1.08
CA PHE A 119 0.70 9.41 -2.09
C PHE A 119 1.19 9.13 -3.50
N ARG A 120 0.25 9.05 -4.45
CA ARG A 120 0.53 8.93 -5.88
C ARG A 120 -0.44 9.79 -6.69
N SER A 121 0.08 10.52 -7.66
CA SER A 121 -0.79 11.18 -8.64
C SER A 121 -1.24 10.16 -9.69
N LEU A 122 -2.53 10.17 -10.01
CA LEU A 122 -3.17 9.44 -11.09
C LEU A 122 -3.69 10.41 -12.17
N ALA A 123 -3.14 11.63 -12.24
CA ALA A 123 -3.60 12.68 -13.15
C ALA A 123 -3.67 12.21 -14.63
N SER A 124 -2.70 11.39 -15.05
CA SER A 124 -2.61 10.83 -16.39
C SER A 124 -3.53 9.63 -16.66
N ILE A 125 -4.22 9.11 -15.63
CA ILE A 125 -5.11 7.96 -15.76
C ILE A 125 -6.54 8.46 -16.05
N PRO A 126 -7.22 7.92 -17.09
CA PRO A 126 -8.62 8.21 -17.34
C PRO A 126 -9.52 7.87 -16.13
N LEU A 127 -10.60 8.62 -15.96
CA LEU A 127 -11.59 8.29 -14.94
C LEU A 127 -12.30 6.98 -15.31
N GLY A 128 -12.58 6.13 -14.32
CA GLY A 128 -13.22 4.83 -14.52
C GLY A 128 -12.26 3.72 -14.98
N THR A 129 -10.96 3.97 -15.06
CA THR A 129 -9.99 2.88 -15.26
C THR A 129 -9.88 2.04 -14.00
N GLU A 130 -10.02 0.73 -14.17
CA GLU A 130 -9.90 -0.28 -13.11
C GLU A 130 -8.62 -1.09 -13.28
N PHE A 131 -8.12 -1.61 -12.16
CA PHE A 131 -6.93 -2.44 -12.11
C PHE A 131 -7.02 -3.42 -10.96
N ASP A 132 -6.42 -4.60 -11.14
CA ASP A 132 -6.07 -5.46 -10.02
C ASP A 132 -4.73 -5.01 -9.44
N ILE A 133 -4.63 -4.96 -8.11
CA ILE A 133 -3.47 -4.40 -7.42
C ILE A 133 -2.89 -5.43 -6.47
N HIS A 134 -1.64 -5.83 -6.73
CA HIS A 134 -0.86 -6.66 -5.82
C HIS A 134 -0.02 -5.75 -4.92
N LEU A 135 -0.14 -5.89 -3.61
CA LEU A 135 0.69 -5.18 -2.63
C LEU A 135 1.58 -6.14 -1.83
N VAL A 136 2.84 -5.75 -1.65
CA VAL A 136 3.78 -6.44 -0.77
C VAL A 136 4.54 -5.45 0.10
N LEU A 137 4.85 -5.86 1.33
CA LEU A 137 5.77 -5.18 2.22
C LEU A 137 7.10 -5.94 2.18
N GLU A 138 8.16 -5.25 1.78
CA GLU A 138 9.51 -5.79 1.77
C GLU A 138 10.36 -5.17 2.87
N SER A 139 11.08 -6.00 3.63
CA SER A 139 12.11 -5.51 4.56
C SER A 139 13.30 -4.95 3.76
N ALA A 140 13.67 -3.69 4.00
CA ALA A 140 14.87 -3.10 3.43
C ALA A 140 16.09 -3.54 4.25
N CYS A 141 16.69 -4.69 3.92
CA CYS A 141 17.97 -5.11 4.48
C CYS A 141 19.14 -4.67 3.58
N TYR A 142 19.96 -3.73 4.04
CA TYR A 142 21.22 -3.39 3.36
C TYR A 142 22.39 -3.30 4.37
N GLN A 143 23.41 -4.12 4.15
CA GLN A 143 24.79 -3.85 4.59
C GLN A 143 25.75 -4.27 3.48
N TYR A 144 26.67 -3.38 3.13
CA TYR A 144 27.74 -3.60 2.17
C TYR A 144 29.06 -3.12 2.79
N THR A 145 30.07 -3.98 2.79
CA THR A 145 31.43 -3.63 3.26
C THR A 145 32.39 -3.68 2.07
N VAL A 146 33.01 -2.54 1.76
CA VAL A 146 34.12 -2.47 0.80
C VAL A 146 35.38 -3.00 1.47
N SER A 147 36.04 -3.99 0.87
CA SER A 147 37.37 -4.47 1.28
C SER A 147 38.34 -4.40 0.10
N GLN A 148 39.64 -4.17 0.41
CA GLN A 148 40.74 -4.27 -0.56
C GLN A 148 41.17 -5.72 -0.77
#